data_AF-A0A955XPU1-F1
#
_entry.id   AF-A0A955XPU1-F1
#
_cell.length_a   1.000
_cell.length_b   1.000
_cell.length_c   1.000
_cell.angle_alpha   90.00
_cell.angle_beta   90.00
_cell.angle_gamma   90.00
#
_symmetry.space_group_name_H-M   'P 1'
#
loop_
_entity.id
_entity.type
_entity.pdbx_description
1 polymer ?
#
loop_
_entity_poly.entity_id
_entity_poly.type
_entity_poly.pdbx_seq_one_letter_code
_entity_poly.pdbx_strand_id
1 'polypeptide(L)' 'MNTRPTEFSGRGPRQAKRRALNYWYTNRGRLGLSLSEFLGRCRVSSQDGLTRITFYGERDAA' A
#
# COMPACT_ATOMS: atom_id res chain seq x y z
N MET A 1 -19.36 -3.09 -2.74
CA MET A 1 -18.88 -1.74 -2.38
C MET A 1 -17.46 -1.57 -2.92
N ASN A 2 -17.22 -0.54 -3.73
CA ASN A 2 -15.91 -0.26 -4.34
C ASN A 2 -14.96 0.30 -3.29
N THR A 3 -14.06 -0.52 -2.77
CA THR A 3 -13.00 -0.02 -1.91
C THR A 3 -11.95 0.68 -2.75
N ARG A 4 -11.70 1.95 -2.42
CA ARG A 4 -10.76 2.78 -3.17
C ARG A 4 -9.34 2.31 -2.84
N PRO A 5 -8.49 2.09 -3.86
CA PRO A 5 -7.10 1.75 -3.61
C PRO A 5 -6.40 2.86 -2.83
N THR A 6 -5.51 2.48 -1.93
CA THR A 6 -4.65 3.44 -1.21
C THR A 6 -3.34 3.62 -1.96
N GLU A 7 -3.02 4.85 -2.34
CA GLU A 7 -1.82 5.17 -3.13
C GLU A 7 -0.73 5.82 -2.26
N PHE A 8 0.50 5.32 -2.40
CA PHE A 8 1.70 5.82 -1.75
C PHE A 8 2.70 6.25 -2.81
N SER A 9 2.85 7.55 -3.02
CA SER A 9 3.82 8.11 -3.95
C SER A 9 5.01 8.76 -3.22
N GLY A 10 6.16 8.79 -3.89
CA GLY A 10 7.34 9.52 -3.42
C GLY A 10 8.28 9.84 -4.58
N ARG A 11 9.28 10.70 -4.33
CA ARG A 11 10.34 11.08 -5.30
C ARG A 11 11.29 9.92 -5.68
N GLY A 12 10.92 8.69 -5.33
CA GLY A 12 11.69 7.48 -5.56
C GLY A 12 11.16 6.30 -4.76
N PRO A 13 11.64 5.08 -5.05
CA PRO A 13 11.08 3.84 -4.52
C PRO A 13 11.22 3.73 -3.00
N ARG A 14 12.29 4.30 -2.43
CA ARG A 14 12.52 4.30 -0.99
C ARG A 14 11.47 5.10 -0.22
N GLN A 15 11.07 6.28 -0.73
CA GLN A 15 10.03 7.09 -0.10
C GLN A 15 8.66 6.43 -0.23
N ALA A 16 8.32 5.93 -1.41
CA ALA A 16 7.04 5.27 -1.65
C ALA A 16 6.89 4.03 -0.75
N LYS A 17 7.93 3.19 -0.65
CA LYS A 17 7.96 2.03 0.27
C LYS A 17 7.82 2.46 1.73
N ARG A 18 8.54 3.50 2.17
CA ARG A 18 8.43 3.98 3.56
C ARG A 18 7.01 4.41 3.91
N ARG A 19 6.30 5.08 3.00
CA ARG A 19 4.90 5.48 3.19
C ARG A 19 3.95 4.28 3.25
N ALA A 20 4.12 3.31 2.35
CA ALA A 20 3.35 2.07 2.36
C ALA A 20 3.56 1.27 3.66
N LEU A 21 4.82 1.15 4.11
CA LEU A 21 5.16 0.49 5.37
C LEU A 21 4.56 1.22 6.57
N ASN A 22 4.67 2.55 6.62
CA ASN A 22 4.10 3.34 7.71
C ASN A 22 2.58 3.12 7.79
N TYR A 23 1.89 3.15 6.65
CA TYR A 23 0.46 2.83 6.60
C TYR A 23 0.15 1.44 7.17
N TRP A 24 0.91 0.42 6.77
CA TRP A 24 0.73 -0.93 7.32
C TRP A 24 0.97 -0.96 8.84
N TYR A 25 2.06 -0.38 9.34
CA TYR A 25 2.34 -0.36 10.78
C TYR A 25 1.23 0.34 11.58
N THR A 26 0.72 1.47 11.09
CA THR A 26 -0.37 2.22 11.73
C THR A 26 -1.70 1.47 11.68
N ASN A 27 -1.98 0.74 10.60
CA ASN A 27 -3.27 0.09 10.37
C ASN A 27 -3.26 -1.43 10.55
N ARG A 28 -2.15 -2.04 11.00
CA ARG A 28 -1.97 -3.50 11.05
C ARG A 28 -3.10 -4.23 11.78
N GLY A 29 -3.61 -3.65 12.86
CA GLY A 29 -4.72 -4.22 13.64
C GLY A 29 -6.05 -4.19 12.88
N ARG A 30 -6.29 -3.17 12.05
CA ARG A 30 -7.49 -3.05 11.20
C ARG A 30 -7.39 -3.89 9.95
N LEU A 31 -6.20 -3.94 9.34
CA LEU A 31 -5.96 -4.67 8.11
C LEU A 31 -6.02 -6.19 8.32
N GLY A 32 -5.57 -6.67 9.49
CA GLY A 32 -5.49 -8.11 9.75
C GLY A 32 -4.52 -8.85 8.81
N LEU A 33 -3.63 -8.12 8.13
CA LEU A 33 -2.67 -8.66 7.17
C LEU A 33 -1.28 -8.72 7.78
N SER A 34 -0.58 -9.82 7.55
CA SER A 34 0.87 -9.84 7.70
C SER A 34 1.54 -8.84 6.75
N LEU A 35 2.78 -8.48 7.04
CA LEU A 35 3.54 -7.58 6.17
C LEU A 35 3.68 -8.17 4.76
N SER A 36 3.93 -9.49 4.66
CA SER A 36 4.05 -10.18 3.38
C SER A 36 2.75 -10.15 2.57
N GLU A 37 1.60 -10.34 3.22
CA GLU A 37 0.29 -10.23 2.55
C GLU A 37 -0.02 -8.80 2.11
N PHE A 38 0.30 -7.81 2.96
CA PHE A 38 0.16 -6.41 2.60
C PHE A 38 0.98 -6.06 1.36
N LEU A 39 2.25 -6.48 1.33
CA LEU A 39 3.14 -6.27 0.19
C LEU A 39 2.70 -7.04 -1.06
N GLY A 40 2.16 -8.26 -0.89
CA GLY A 40 1.58 -9.04 -1.99
C GLY A 40 0.35 -8.38 -2.63
N ARG A 41 -0.38 -7.54 -1.87
CA ARG A 41 -1.50 -6.72 -2.35
C ARG A 41 -1.10 -5.33 -2.86
N CYS A 42 0.18 -4.99 -2.80
CA CYS A 42 0.71 -3.75 -3.35
C CYS A 42 1.12 -3.92 -4.81
N ARG A 43 0.76 -2.95 -5.66
CA ARG A 43 1.28 -2.81 -7.03
C ARG A 43 2.20 -1.62 -7.11
N VAL A 44 3.38 -1.81 -7.67
CA VAL A 44 4.35 -0.72 -7.89
C VAL A 44 4.23 -0.27 -9.34
N SER A 45 4.07 1.03 -9.55
CA SER A 45 4.18 1.67 -10.85
C SER A 45 5.19 2.79 -10.77
N SER A 46 6.03 2.93 -11.78
CA SER A 46 7.00 4.02 -11.90
C SER A 46 6.73 4.75 -13.20
N GLN A 47 6.42 6.03 -13.13
CA GLN A 47 6.16 6.86 -14.29
C GLN A 47 6.84 8.22 -14.08
N ASP A 48 7.58 8.70 -15.09
CA ASP A 48 8.26 10.00 -15.05
C ASP A 48 9.15 10.22 -13.81
N GLY A 49 9.86 9.17 -13.36
CA GLY A 49 10.75 9.22 -12.18
C GLY A 49 10.03 9.20 -10.82
N LEU A 50 8.69 9.17 -10.81
CA LEU A 50 7.89 9.01 -9.61
C LEU A 50 7.54 7.55 -9.39
N THR A 51 7.89 7.01 -8.22
CA THR A 51 7.41 5.69 -7.80
C THR A 51 6.11 5.83 -7.03
N ARG A 52 5.11 5.08 -7.47
CA ARG A 52 3.80 4.93 -6.83
C ARG A 52 3.59 3.47 -6.41
N ILE A 53 3.13 3.26 -5.18
CA ILE A 53 2.71 1.97 -4.67
C ILE A 53 1.23 2.05 -4.38
N THR A 54 0.44 1.16 -4.97
CA THR A 54 -1.01 1.12 -4.83
C THR A 54 -1.41 -0.14 -4.08
N PHE A 55 -2.04 0.01 -2.93
CA PHE A 55 -2.57 -1.08 -2.12
C PHE A 55 -4.05 -1.30 -2.42
N TYR A 56 -4.39 -2.52 -2.87
CA TYR A 56 -5.76 -2.96 -3.14
C TYR A 56 -6.17 -3.95 -2.05
N GLY A 57 -6.76 -3.49 -0.95
CA GLY A 57 -6.92 -4.40 0.18
C GLY A 57 -7.89 -4.07 1.30
N GLU A 58 -8.81 -3.12 1.15
CA GLU A 58 -10.02 -3.18 1.96
C GLU A 58 -10.98 -4.17 1.26
N ARG A 59 -10.95 -5.45 1.64
CA ARG A 59 -12.15 -6.27 1.57
C ARG A 59 -12.60 -6.37 3.02
N ASP A 60 -13.68 -5.67 3.37
CA ASP A 60 -14.42 -5.97 4.58
C ASP A 60 -14.63 -7.49 4.61
N ALA A 61 -14.10 -8.13 5.64
CA ALA A 61 -14.48 -9.50 5.95
C ALA A 61 -15.95 -9.44 6.36
N ALA A 62 -16.82 -9.98 5.50
CA ALA A 62 -18.22 -10.24 5.81
C ALA A 62 -18.34 -11.38 6.83
#